data_AF-A0A2E7JJH6-F1
#
_entry.id   AF-A0A2E7JJH6-F1
#
_cell.length_a   1.000
_cell.length_b   1.000
_cell.length_c   1.000
_cell.angle_alpha   90.00
_cell.angle_beta   90.00
_cell.angle_gamma   90.00
#
_symmetry.space_group_name_H-M   'P 1'
#
loop_
_entity.id
_entity.type
_entity.pdbx_description
1 polymer ?
#
loop_
_entity_poly.entity_id
_entity_poly.type
_entity_poly.pdbx_seq_one_letter_code
_entity_poly.pdbx_strand_id
1 'polypeptide(L)' 'YEQLCRGAGLKNVYSISDDDDFDAKLDQHFTAEGPVVFIWKIARAEEPVPKPSRPIRERAHRLRDALVG' A
#
# COMPACT_ATOMS: atom_id res chain seq x y z
N TYR A 1 -1.99 10.51 -11.24
CA TYR A 1 -3.08 10.21 -10.28
C TYR A 1 -3.59 11.45 -9.57
N GLU A 2 -2.72 12.34 -9.07
CA GLU A 2 -3.17 13.52 -8.32
C GLU A 2 -4.16 14.43 -9.08
N GLN A 3 -3.84 14.78 -10.34
CA GLN A 3 -4.75 15.56 -11.19
C GLN A 3 -6.09 14.86 -11.44
N LEU A 4 -6.10 13.52 -11.51
CA LEU A 4 -7.31 12.73 -11.71
C LEU A 4 -8.19 12.74 -10.45
N CYS A 5 -7.59 12.59 -9.27
CA CYS A 5 -8.30 12.70 -7.99
C CYS A 5 -8.90 14.10 -7.81
N ARG A 6 -8.12 15.16 -8.10
CA ARG A 6 -8.61 16.55 -8.04
C ARG A 6 -9.72 16.82 -9.05
N GLY A 7 -9.60 16.28 -10.27
CA GLY A 7 -10.66 16.35 -11.28
C GLY A 7 -11.96 15.65 -10.87
N ALA A 8 -11.88 14.62 -10.01
CA ALA A 8 -13.03 13.94 -9.43
C ALA A 8 -13.63 14.68 -8.20
N GLY A 9 -13.14 15.88 -7.88
CA GLY A 9 -13.64 16.70 -6.76
C GLY A 9 -13.01 16.39 -5.41
N LEU A 10 -11.99 15.53 -5.34
CA LEU A 10 -11.26 15.25 -4.10
C LEU A 10 -10.30 16.40 -3.80
N LYS A 11 -10.42 16.97 -2.60
CA LYS A 11 -9.63 18.14 -2.17
C LYS A 11 -8.37 17.75 -1.41
N ASN A 12 -8.47 16.76 -0.53
CA ASN A 12 -7.38 16.35 0.35
C ASN A 12 -6.58 15.22 -0.32
N VAL A 13 -5.75 15.58 -1.30
CA VAL A 13 -4.94 14.61 -2.07
C VAL A 13 -3.47 14.93 -1.88
N TYR A 14 -2.70 13.95 -1.38
CA TYR A 14 -1.28 14.11 -1.07
C TYR A 14 -0.46 13.04 -1.77
N SER A 15 0.62 13.46 -2.43
CA SER A 15 1.63 12.54 -2.94
C SER A 15 2.60 12.19 -1.82
N ILE A 16 2.85 10.89 -1.63
CA ILE A 16 3.77 10.33 -0.62
C ILE A 16 4.99 9.75 -1.34
N SER A 17 6.19 10.13 -0.91
CA SER A 17 7.47 9.67 -1.48
C SER A 17 8.11 8.52 -0.71
N ASP A 18 7.91 8.46 0.60
CA ASP A 18 8.60 7.58 1.53
C ASP A 18 7.79 7.41 2.83
N ASP A 19 8.29 6.55 3.72
CA ASP A 19 7.63 6.22 4.99
C ASP A 19 7.55 7.42 5.94
N ASP A 20 8.60 8.26 6.00
CA ASP A 20 8.61 9.45 6.86
C ASP A 20 7.56 10.48 6.41
N ASP A 21 7.41 10.66 5.09
CA ASP A 21 6.41 11.55 4.50
C ASP A 21 4.98 11.04 4.71
N PHE A 22 4.81 9.71 4.78
CA PHE A 22 3.55 9.07 5.14
C PHE A 22 3.21 9.34 6.60
N ASP A 23 4.14 9.05 7.52
CA ASP A 23 3.92 9.21 8.96
C ASP A 23 3.59 10.66 9.32
N ALA A 24 4.29 11.62 8.71
CA ALA A 24 4.02 13.05 8.91
C ALA A 24 2.62 13.50 8.44
N LYS A 25 2.00 12.75 7.51
CA LYS A 25 0.67 13.06 6.96
C LYS A 25 -0.43 12.16 7.51
N LEU A 26 -0.08 11.10 8.24
CA LEU A 26 -1.03 10.11 8.73
C LEU A 26 -2.13 10.72 9.59
N ASP A 27 -1.77 11.67 10.46
CA ASP A 27 -2.74 12.39 11.31
C ASP A 27 -3.82 13.13 10.50
N GLN A 28 -3.51 13.56 9.28
CA GLN A 28 -4.45 14.25 8.40
C GLN A 28 -5.58 13.33 7.95
N HIS A 29 -5.33 12.02 7.88
CA HIS A 29 -6.38 11.03 7.56
C HIS A 29 -7.51 11.02 8.59
N PHE A 30 -7.18 11.28 9.85
CA PHE A 30 -8.14 11.24 10.96
C PHE A 30 -8.76 12.59 11.28
N THR A 31 -8.08 13.68 10.93
CA THR A 31 -8.47 15.04 11.35
C THR A 31 -9.06 15.89 10.23
N ALA A 32 -8.79 15.57 8.97
CA ALA A 32 -9.29 16.35 7.84
C ALA A 32 -10.78 16.08 7.59
N GLU A 33 -11.49 17.12 7.19
CA GLU A 33 -12.88 17.02 6.79
C GLU A 33 -12.99 16.38 5.39
N GLY A 34 -13.74 15.28 5.30
CA GLY A 34 -14.01 14.58 4.05
C GLY A 34 -12.91 13.58 3.64
N PRO A 35 -12.99 13.06 2.40
CA PRO A 35 -12.10 11.99 1.95
C PRO A 35 -10.66 12.48 1.78
N VAL A 36 -9.73 11.75 2.40
CA VAL A 36 -8.28 11.95 2.28
C VAL A 36 -7.69 10.86 1.40
N VAL A 37 -6.91 11.24 0.40
CA VAL A 37 -6.25 10.32 -0.52
C VAL A 37 -4.74 10.51 -0.47
N PHE A 38 -4.04 9.42 -0.16
CA PHE A 38 -2.60 9.32 -0.25
C PHE A 38 -2.20 8.58 -1.52
N ILE A 39 -1.32 9.20 -2.31
CA ILE A 39 -0.79 8.65 -3.56
C ILE A 39 0.67 8.28 -3.31
N TRP A 40 0.91 7.01 -3.00
CA TRP A 40 2.26 6.52 -2.78
C TRP A 40 2.99 6.26 -4.09
N LYS A 41 4.08 7.00 -4.33
CA LYS A 41 4.97 6.78 -5.47
C LYS A 41 6.10 5.84 -5.08
N ILE A 42 5.83 4.54 -5.15
CA ILE A 42 6.84 3.52 -4.90
C ILE A 42 7.69 3.36 -6.16
N ALA A 43 9.02 3.37 -6.01
CA ALA A 43 9.93 3.06 -7.10
C ALA A 43 9.64 1.66 -7.65
N ARG A 44 9.78 1.48 -8.96
CA ARG A 44 9.65 0.15 -9.55
C ARG A 44 10.76 -0.73 -9.01
N ALA A 45 10.41 -1.73 -8.21
CA ALA A 45 11.36 -2.76 -7.79
C ALA A 45 11.79 -3.60 -9.01
N GLU A 46 13.08 -3.88 -9.10
CA GLU A 46 13.63 -4.84 -10.08
C GLU A 46 13.49 -6.29 -9.60
N GLU A 47 13.21 -6.48 -8.30
CA GLU A 47 12.98 -7.80 -7.74
C GLU A 47 11.77 -8.44 -8.43
N PRO A 48 11.91 -9.65 -9.00
CA PRO A 48 10.80 -10.33 -9.63
C PRO A 48 9.75 -10.67 -8.57
N VAL A 49 8.47 -10.46 -8.90
CA VAL A 49 7.37 -10.92 -8.07
C VAL A 49 7.59 -12.41 -7.75
N PRO A 50 7.65 -12.80 -6.46
CA PRO A 50 7.81 -14.19 -6.10
C PRO A 50 6.77 -15.03 -6.83
N LYS A 51 7.22 -16.00 -7.62
CA LYS A 51 6.37 -17.00 -8.27
C LYS A 51 6.65 -18.35 -7.62
N PRO A 52 5.97 -18.68 -6.51
CA PRO A 52 6.16 -19.97 -5.88
C PRO A 52 5.76 -21.06 -6.87
N SER A 53 6.62 -22.07 -7.03
CA SER A 53 6.38 -23.18 -7.97
C SER A 53 5.23 -24.09 -7.54
N ARG A 54 4.83 -24.06 -6.27
CA ARG A 54 3.83 -24.95 -5.68
C ARG A 54 2.45 -24.30 -5.61
N PRO A 55 1.34 -25.06 -5.75
CA PRO A 55 -0.01 -24.55 -5.54
C PRO A 55 -0.21 -23.95 -4.15
N ILE A 56 -1.09 -22.96 -4.03
CA ILE A 56 -1.30 -22.21 -2.78
C ILE A 56 -1.71 -23.09 -1.59
N ARG A 57 -2.52 -24.13 -1.84
CA ARG A 57 -2.94 -25.10 -0.84
C ARG A 57 -1.74 -25.78 -0.18
N GLU A 58 -0.82 -26.29 -0.99
CA GLU A 58 0.37 -26.99 -0.49
C GLU A 58 1.26 -26.05 0.33
N ARG A 59 1.44 -24.81 -0.12
CA ARG A 59 2.22 -23.81 0.63
C ARG A 59 1.60 -23.48 1.98
N ALA A 60 0.26 -23.33 2.03
CA ALA A 60 -0.45 -23.06 3.27
C ALA A 60 -0.34 -24.21 4.28
N HIS A 61 -0.45 -25.47 3.81
CA HIS A 61 -0.23 -26.63 4.67
C HIS A 61 1.20 -26.70 5.20
N ARG A 62 2.21 -26.49 4.35
CA ARG A 62 3.62 -26.47 4.79
C ARG A 62 3.92 -25.38 5.81
N LEU A 63 3.37 -24.18 5.61
CA LEU A 63 3.51 -23.08 6.57
C LEU A 63 2.87 -23.45 7.91
N ARG A 64 1.65 -23.99 7.88
CA ARG A 64 0.96 -24.47 9.08
C ARG A 64 1.78 -25.52 9.81
N ASP A 65 2.30 -26.52 9.10
CA ASP A 65 3.12 -27.58 9.71
C ASP A 65 4.41 -27.01 10.33
N ALA A 66 5.06 -26.03 9.68
CA ALA A 66 6.27 -25.39 10.20
C ALA A 66 6.02 -24.48 11.41
N LEU A 67 4.80 -23.93 11.56
CA LEU A 67 4.44 -23.06 12.69
C LEU A 67 3.91 -23.83 13.91
N VAL A 68 3.42 -25.05 13.71
CA VAL A 68 2.73 -25.85 14.74
C VAL A 68 3.53 -27.10 15.13
N GLY A 69 4.60 -27.43 14.40
CA GLY A 69 5.53 -28.54 14.67
C GLY A 69 6.67 -28.17 15.61
#